data_AF-A0A1I6K8M2-F1
#
_entry.id   AF-A0A1I6K8M2-F1
#
_cell.length_a   1.000
_cell.length_b   1.000
_cell.length_c   1.000
_cell.angle_alpha   90.00
_cell.angle_beta   90.00
_cell.angle_gamma   90.00
#
_symmetry.space_group_name_H-M   'P 1'
#
loop_
_entity.id
_entity.type
_entity.pdbx_description
1 polymer ?
#
loop_
_entity_poly.entity_id
_entity_poly.type
_entity_poly.pdbx_seq_one_letter_code
_entity_poly.pdbx_strand_id
1 'polypeptide(L)'
;MRFLPIGPPLIAMLLVVALSGCAGEQATASNATPSATAEPATPSAEPAESGPQSAFGGDCDAVAPAEEIADATGVSAVLQPRADDGSASDWSVVSLGGIRCVWIDSAGNGAWVTAIPVAAVAPEVVDAASEGQPYCYGSGCSFSEIVGDWWFAGVVSTGPDSGSPAEAAVGALVDGFASRAGAVAAVVPTAAPGTWSSVPDCATLDLEVATVDDTGLDLDASPGNGPAEAGPGVYGALSATGSSSCLWTKDAVLVSTALLPGGQWVLDRLAARAGASEVVVPGGSDALLLPDAGDASEVAGLYLTDGVNLVFGRSADLTTEQLGAMLGSILAAVEGS
;
A
#
# COMPACT_ATOMS: atom_id res chain seq x y z
N MET A 1 15.64 40.67 25.32
CA MET A 1 16.64 40.92 24.27
C MET A 1 15.95 40.64 22.94
N ARG A 2 15.47 41.69 22.26
CA ARG A 2 15.93 42.12 20.92
C ARG A 2 15.83 41.04 19.82
N PHE A 3 14.73 41.12 19.08
CA PHE A 3 14.55 40.62 17.73
C PHE A 3 15.50 41.31 16.75
N LEU A 4 15.97 40.57 15.73
CA LEU A 4 16.53 41.10 14.49
C LEU A 4 16.06 40.20 13.32
N PRO A 5 15.47 40.76 12.25
CA PRO A 5 15.10 40.04 11.04
C PRO A 5 16.24 40.06 10.01
N ILE A 6 16.40 38.98 9.24
CA ILE A 6 17.30 38.93 8.08
C ILE A 6 16.44 38.75 6.83
N GLY A 7 16.48 39.75 5.95
CA GLY A 7 15.79 39.78 4.66
C GLY A 7 16.53 39.03 3.54
N PRO A 8 15.91 38.90 2.35
CA PRO A 8 16.35 38.00 1.29
C PRO A 8 17.31 38.68 0.29
N PRO A 9 18.17 37.93 -0.42
CA PRO A 9 18.80 38.44 -1.63
C PRO A 9 18.00 38.09 -2.89
N LEU A 10 17.61 39.15 -3.61
CA LEU A 10 17.34 39.16 -5.05
C LEU A 10 18.58 38.70 -5.82
N ILE A 11 18.44 37.73 -6.73
CA ILE A 11 19.38 37.54 -7.83
C ILE A 11 18.57 37.46 -9.13
N ALA A 12 18.61 38.57 -9.88
CA ALA A 12 18.25 38.62 -11.28
C ALA A 12 19.55 38.47 -12.08
N MET A 13 19.60 37.53 -13.04
CA MET A 13 20.62 37.57 -14.08
C MET A 13 20.03 37.09 -15.41
N LEU A 14 19.91 38.05 -16.33
CA LEU A 14 19.71 37.87 -17.75
C LEU A 14 20.84 37.03 -18.36
N LEU A 15 20.52 36.15 -19.30
CA LEU A 15 21.42 35.81 -20.40
C LEU A 15 20.64 35.57 -21.69
N VAL A 16 20.82 36.51 -22.62
CA VAL A 16 20.43 36.46 -24.03
C VAL A 16 21.56 35.82 -24.79
N VAL A 17 21.30 34.77 -25.59
CA VAL A 17 22.18 34.36 -26.69
C VAL A 17 21.32 34.13 -27.94
N ALA A 18 21.79 34.75 -29.02
CA ALA A 18 21.09 35.02 -30.26
C ALA A 18 21.10 33.87 -31.27
N LEU A 19 20.14 33.94 -32.20
CA LEU A 19 20.00 33.12 -33.40
C LEU A 19 21.15 33.32 -34.40
N SER A 20 21.61 32.20 -34.97
CA SER A 20 22.07 32.02 -36.36
C SER A 20 22.07 30.51 -36.60
N GLY A 21 21.44 29.89 -37.59
CA GLY A 21 21.14 30.29 -38.96
C GLY A 21 21.98 29.39 -39.88
N CYS A 22 21.39 28.36 -40.50
CA CYS A 22 21.84 27.82 -41.79
C CYS A 22 20.72 26.99 -42.43
N ALA A 23 20.18 27.55 -43.50
CA ALA A 23 19.36 26.85 -44.48
C ALA A 23 20.20 25.83 -45.25
N GLY A 24 19.58 24.70 -45.58
CA GLY A 24 20.11 23.69 -46.50
C GLY A 24 18.94 23.02 -47.21
N GLU A 25 18.53 23.60 -48.33
CA GLU A 25 17.55 23.03 -49.25
C GLU A 25 18.27 22.08 -50.22
N GLN A 26 17.82 20.82 -50.29
CA GLN A 26 18.12 19.95 -51.42
C GLN A 26 16.94 19.00 -51.66
N ALA A 27 16.19 19.31 -52.71
CA ALA A 27 15.26 18.40 -53.35
C ALA A 27 16.03 17.53 -54.35
N THR A 28 15.83 16.20 -54.32
CA THR A 28 15.76 15.39 -55.55
C THR A 28 15.15 14.01 -55.29
N ALA A 29 14.34 13.60 -56.28
CA ALA A 29 14.02 12.23 -56.68
C ALA A 29 13.01 11.43 -55.83
N SER A 30 11.75 11.58 -56.27
CA SER A 30 10.69 10.58 -56.12
C SER A 30 11.19 9.19 -56.55
N ASN A 31 11.13 8.24 -55.62
CA ASN A 31 11.07 6.81 -55.94
C ASN A 31 9.76 6.32 -55.33
N ALA A 32 8.82 5.95 -56.18
CA ALA A 32 7.52 5.42 -55.79
C ALA A 32 7.72 4.04 -55.15
N THR A 33 7.63 3.97 -53.84
CA THR A 33 7.48 2.70 -53.09
C THR A 33 5.98 2.37 -53.03
N PRO A 34 5.55 1.13 -53.32
CA PRO A 34 4.15 0.75 -53.26
C PRO A 34 3.61 0.96 -51.84
N SER A 35 2.48 1.66 -51.76
CA SER A 35 1.75 1.92 -50.53
C SER A 35 1.25 0.59 -49.96
N ALA A 36 1.93 0.08 -48.92
CA ALA A 36 1.36 -0.95 -48.07
C ALA A 36 0.18 -0.32 -47.34
N THR A 37 -1.01 -0.86 -47.55
CA THR A 37 -2.19 -0.58 -46.73
C THR A 37 -1.83 -0.93 -45.30
N ALA A 38 -1.68 0.08 -44.45
CA ALA A 38 -1.50 -0.13 -43.03
C ALA A 38 -2.76 -0.83 -42.49
N GLU A 39 -2.57 -2.04 -42.00
CA GLU A 39 -3.58 -2.76 -41.24
C GLU A 39 -4.00 -1.88 -40.05
N PRO A 40 -5.31 -1.78 -39.73
CA PRO A 40 -5.75 -1.00 -38.57
C PRO A 40 -5.03 -1.54 -37.34
N ALA A 41 -4.28 -0.67 -36.65
CA ALA A 41 -3.69 -1.04 -35.37
C ALA A 41 -4.81 -1.55 -34.47
N THR A 42 -4.73 -2.82 -34.06
CA THR A 42 -5.57 -3.38 -33.02
C THR A 42 -5.49 -2.41 -31.83
N PRO A 43 -6.62 -1.92 -31.28
CA PRO A 43 -6.57 -1.04 -30.12
C PRO A 43 -5.72 -1.72 -29.05
N SER A 44 -4.72 -0.97 -28.56
CA SER A 44 -3.87 -1.40 -27.44
C SER A 44 -4.80 -1.86 -26.34
N ALA A 45 -4.73 -3.13 -25.98
CA ALA A 45 -5.44 -3.64 -24.82
C ALA A 45 -5.11 -2.73 -23.64
N GLU A 46 -6.12 -2.34 -22.90
CA GLU A 46 -5.96 -1.72 -21.59
C GLU A 46 -4.97 -2.60 -20.79
N PRO A 47 -3.95 -2.03 -20.14
CA PRO A 47 -3.00 -2.83 -19.38
C PRO A 47 -3.78 -3.74 -18.45
N ALA A 48 -3.57 -5.05 -18.56
CA ALA A 48 -4.19 -6.00 -17.64
C ALA A 48 -3.80 -5.56 -16.22
N GLU A 49 -4.78 -5.39 -15.33
CA GLU A 49 -4.49 -5.10 -13.93
C GLU A 49 -3.57 -6.19 -13.40
N SER A 50 -2.40 -5.80 -12.91
CA SER A 50 -1.50 -6.73 -12.24
C SER A 50 -2.06 -7.04 -10.85
N GLY A 51 -2.41 -8.31 -10.63
CA GLY A 51 -2.77 -8.83 -9.32
C GLY A 51 -4.26 -9.12 -9.11
N PRO A 52 -4.65 -9.43 -7.86
CA PRO A 52 -6.02 -9.76 -7.52
C PRO A 52 -6.99 -8.60 -7.77
N GLN A 53 -8.18 -8.95 -8.25
CA GLN A 53 -9.29 -8.01 -8.37
C GLN A 53 -9.71 -7.58 -6.95
N SER A 54 -9.73 -6.27 -6.71
CA SER A 54 -10.20 -5.73 -5.42
C SER A 54 -11.72 -5.87 -5.31
N ALA A 55 -12.20 -6.09 -4.08
CA ALA A 55 -13.63 -6.10 -3.77
C ALA A 55 -14.31 -4.84 -4.32
N PHE A 56 -15.55 -4.99 -4.80
CA PHE A 56 -16.33 -3.89 -5.37
C PHE A 56 -15.61 -3.14 -6.51
N GLY A 57 -14.68 -3.80 -7.21
CA GLY A 57 -13.89 -3.17 -8.28
C GLY A 57 -12.91 -2.10 -7.79
N GLY A 58 -12.59 -2.08 -6.49
CA GLY A 58 -11.78 -1.02 -5.89
C GLY A 58 -12.55 0.28 -5.62
N ASP A 59 -13.87 0.30 -5.82
CA ASP A 59 -14.72 1.48 -5.61
C ASP A 59 -15.22 1.55 -4.16
N CYS A 60 -14.73 2.54 -3.41
CA CYS A 60 -15.15 2.77 -2.03
C CYS A 60 -16.59 3.31 -1.93
N ASP A 61 -17.12 4.00 -2.95
CA ASP A 61 -18.51 4.45 -2.94
C ASP A 61 -19.48 3.26 -3.06
N ALA A 62 -19.03 2.16 -3.67
CA ALA A 62 -19.76 0.89 -3.70
C ALA A 62 -19.71 0.14 -2.35
N VAL A 63 -18.75 0.44 -1.46
CA VAL A 63 -18.69 -0.09 -0.08
C VAL A 63 -19.58 0.74 0.85
N ALA A 64 -19.45 2.07 0.79
CA ALA A 64 -20.32 3.02 1.45
C ALA A 64 -20.14 4.42 0.81
N PRO A 65 -21.20 5.07 0.32
CA PRO A 65 -21.08 6.42 -0.20
C PRO A 65 -20.74 7.40 0.94
N ALA A 66 -20.01 8.47 0.64
CA ALA A 66 -19.59 9.46 1.64
C ALA A 66 -20.78 10.09 2.41
N GLU A 67 -21.95 10.22 1.77
CA GLU A 67 -23.18 10.71 2.44
C GLU A 67 -23.65 9.76 3.55
N GLU A 68 -23.56 8.44 3.33
CA GLU A 68 -23.93 7.44 4.34
C GLU A 68 -22.95 7.45 5.51
N ILE A 69 -21.65 7.63 5.22
CA ILE A 69 -20.64 7.83 6.28
C ILE A 69 -20.98 9.08 7.10
N ALA A 70 -21.32 10.18 6.45
CA ALA A 70 -21.63 11.43 7.13
C ALA A 70 -22.91 11.32 7.97
N ASP A 71 -23.95 10.69 7.44
CA ASP A 71 -25.21 10.46 8.15
C ASP A 71 -25.03 9.55 9.36
N ALA A 72 -24.24 8.48 9.23
CA ALA A 72 -23.98 7.54 10.33
C ALA A 72 -23.12 8.19 11.42
N THR A 73 -22.04 8.88 11.04
CA THR A 73 -21.04 9.38 11.99
C THR A 73 -21.35 10.78 12.53
N GLY A 74 -22.24 11.54 11.87
CA GLY A 74 -22.45 12.96 12.14
C GLY A 74 -21.24 13.83 11.76
N VAL A 75 -20.30 13.30 10.97
CA VAL A 75 -19.04 13.94 10.60
C VAL A 75 -19.00 14.13 9.08
N SER A 76 -18.59 15.32 8.62
CA SER A 76 -18.33 15.54 7.20
C SER A 76 -16.95 14.96 6.82
N ALA A 77 -16.88 13.64 6.73
CA ALA A 77 -15.68 12.91 6.37
C ALA A 77 -15.50 12.86 4.85
N VAL A 78 -14.25 12.91 4.39
CA VAL A 78 -13.90 12.80 2.97
C VAL A 78 -13.12 11.52 2.75
N LEU A 79 -13.44 10.80 1.67
CA LEU A 79 -12.67 9.65 1.23
C LEU A 79 -11.22 10.07 1.02
N GLN A 80 -10.31 9.46 1.77
CA GLN A 80 -8.89 9.67 1.57
C GLN A 80 -8.48 8.96 0.30
N PRO A 81 -7.65 9.62 -0.54
CA PRO A 81 -7.05 8.92 -1.66
C PRO A 81 -6.33 7.70 -1.11
N ARG A 82 -6.57 6.55 -1.72
CA ARG A 82 -5.75 5.38 -1.45
C ARG A 82 -4.33 5.77 -1.82
N ALA A 83 -3.41 5.69 -0.87
CA ALA A 83 -2.04 5.98 -1.18
C ALA A 83 -1.62 4.99 -2.28
N ASP A 84 -1.27 5.48 -3.47
CA ASP A 84 -0.89 4.63 -4.61
C ASP A 84 0.37 3.80 -4.31
N ASP A 85 1.08 4.10 -3.21
CA ASP A 85 2.21 3.34 -2.66
C ASP A 85 1.79 2.31 -1.60
N GLY A 86 0.48 2.09 -1.40
CA GLY A 86 -0.18 1.14 -0.51
C GLY A 86 0.67 0.63 0.66
N SER A 87 0.28 0.92 1.90
CA SER A 87 0.91 0.26 3.04
C SER A 87 0.87 -1.26 2.89
N ALA A 88 1.82 -2.00 3.49
CA ALA A 88 1.80 -3.47 3.52
C ALA A 88 0.40 -4.02 3.85
N SER A 89 -0.26 -3.38 4.81
CA SER A 89 -1.63 -3.64 5.24
C SER A 89 -2.66 -3.55 4.11
N ASP A 90 -2.59 -2.51 3.26
CA ASP A 90 -3.50 -2.35 2.12
C ASP A 90 -3.26 -3.43 1.06
N TRP A 91 -2.01 -3.82 0.83
CA TRP A 91 -1.69 -4.91 -0.08
C TRP A 91 -2.13 -6.26 0.45
N SER A 92 -1.99 -6.53 1.75
CA SER A 92 -2.51 -7.77 2.36
C SER A 92 -4.03 -7.89 2.20
N VAL A 93 -4.77 -6.78 2.34
CA VAL A 93 -6.22 -6.76 2.07
C VAL A 93 -6.52 -7.07 0.60
N VAL A 94 -5.77 -6.49 -0.34
CA VAL A 94 -5.95 -6.73 -1.79
C VAL A 94 -5.55 -8.15 -2.18
N SER A 95 -4.51 -8.72 -1.57
CA SER A 95 -4.08 -10.11 -1.82
C SER A 95 -5.19 -11.13 -1.55
N LEU A 96 -6.14 -10.79 -0.67
CA LEU A 96 -7.32 -11.61 -0.36
C LEU A 96 -8.55 -11.27 -1.22
N GLY A 97 -8.40 -10.38 -2.21
CA GLY A 97 -9.49 -9.89 -3.04
C GLY A 97 -10.36 -8.85 -2.32
N GLY A 98 -9.85 -8.28 -1.23
CA GLY A 98 -10.55 -7.29 -0.43
C GLY A 98 -10.37 -5.85 -0.91
N ILE A 99 -10.94 -4.92 -0.15
CA ILE A 99 -10.75 -3.48 -0.28
C ILE A 99 -10.63 -2.85 1.11
N ARG A 100 -9.83 -1.80 1.24
CA ARG A 100 -9.79 -0.91 2.40
C ARG A 100 -10.17 0.50 1.97
N CYS A 101 -11.12 1.08 2.68
CA CYS A 101 -11.64 2.41 2.45
C CYS A 101 -11.54 3.24 3.72
N VAL A 102 -11.18 4.51 3.56
CA VAL A 102 -10.93 5.41 4.69
C VAL A 102 -11.59 6.74 4.41
N TRP A 103 -12.57 7.10 5.22
CA TRP A 103 -13.21 8.42 5.20
C TRP A 103 -12.89 9.11 6.52
N ILE A 104 -12.23 10.25 6.47
CA ILE A 104 -11.93 11.02 7.68
C ILE A 104 -12.10 12.52 7.44
N ASP A 105 -12.41 13.24 8.52
CA ASP A 105 -12.33 14.70 8.59
C ASP A 105 -10.91 15.18 8.94
N SER A 106 -10.73 16.49 9.06
CA SER A 106 -9.44 17.09 9.44
C SER A 106 -8.98 16.78 10.87
N ALA A 107 -9.87 16.28 11.72
CA ALA A 107 -9.57 15.86 13.09
C ALA A 107 -9.37 14.34 13.20
N GLY A 108 -9.45 13.60 12.09
CA GLY A 108 -9.32 12.14 12.04
C GLY A 108 -10.59 11.39 12.45
N ASN A 109 -11.76 12.02 12.51
CA ASN A 109 -13.03 11.32 12.76
C ASN A 109 -13.64 10.84 11.45
N GLY A 110 -14.33 9.70 11.48
CA GLY A 110 -14.97 9.09 10.31
C GLY A 110 -14.99 7.57 10.41
N ALA A 111 -14.69 6.87 9.30
CA ALA A 111 -14.72 5.42 9.24
C ALA A 111 -13.56 4.85 8.42
N TRP A 112 -13.01 3.74 8.89
CA TRP A 112 -12.07 2.89 8.18
C TRP A 112 -12.73 1.53 8.04
N VAL A 113 -12.99 1.10 6.81
CA VAL A 113 -13.72 -0.14 6.52
C VAL A 113 -12.88 -1.00 5.60
N THR A 114 -12.70 -2.26 5.99
CA THR A 114 -12.23 -3.33 5.11
C THR A 114 -13.39 -4.24 4.76
N ALA A 115 -13.48 -4.65 3.50
CA ALA A 115 -14.37 -5.71 3.06
C ALA A 115 -13.53 -6.81 2.38
N ILE A 116 -13.59 -8.03 2.90
CA ILE A 116 -12.78 -9.17 2.44
C ILE A 116 -13.73 -10.35 2.16
N PRO A 117 -13.55 -11.11 1.07
CA PRO A 117 -14.28 -12.36 0.87
C PRO A 117 -14.09 -13.29 2.07
N VAL A 118 -15.17 -13.71 2.74
CA VAL A 118 -15.06 -14.55 3.94
C VAL A 118 -14.33 -15.87 3.65
N ALA A 119 -14.54 -16.41 2.43
CA ALA A 119 -13.90 -17.64 1.97
C ALA A 119 -12.40 -17.49 1.64
N ALA A 120 -11.86 -16.26 1.58
CA ALA A 120 -10.43 -16.01 1.43
C ALA A 120 -9.68 -16.07 2.78
N VAL A 121 -10.41 -16.13 3.91
CA VAL A 121 -9.85 -16.07 5.25
C VAL A 121 -10.23 -17.33 6.02
N ALA A 122 -9.28 -17.92 6.74
CA ALA A 122 -9.56 -19.07 7.61
C ALA A 122 -10.53 -18.65 8.74
N PRO A 123 -11.54 -19.48 9.10
CA PRO A 123 -12.50 -19.13 10.14
C PRO A 123 -11.86 -18.69 11.46
N GLU A 124 -10.75 -19.33 11.85
CA GLU A 124 -10.03 -19.04 13.08
C GLU A 124 -9.43 -17.62 13.10
N VAL A 125 -9.07 -17.09 11.93
CA VAL A 125 -8.57 -15.70 11.80
C VAL A 125 -9.71 -14.71 11.96
N VAL A 126 -10.87 -14.99 11.36
CA VAL A 126 -12.07 -14.15 11.52
C VAL A 126 -12.54 -14.18 12.97
N ASP A 127 -12.60 -15.36 13.59
CA ASP A 127 -13.01 -15.54 14.98
C ASP A 127 -12.09 -14.76 15.94
N ALA A 128 -10.77 -14.88 15.77
CA ALA A 128 -9.80 -14.16 16.58
C ALA A 128 -9.89 -12.63 16.39
N ALA A 129 -10.07 -12.15 15.16
CA ALA A 129 -10.23 -10.72 14.89
C ALA A 129 -11.59 -10.17 15.36
N SER A 130 -12.62 -11.01 15.42
CA SER A 130 -13.97 -10.65 15.89
C SER A 130 -14.13 -10.77 17.39
N GLU A 131 -13.17 -11.37 18.11
CA GLU A 131 -13.25 -11.53 19.55
C GLU A 131 -13.35 -10.16 20.24
N GLY A 132 -14.42 -9.98 21.02
CA GLY A 132 -14.68 -8.73 21.74
C GLY A 132 -15.22 -7.59 20.89
N GLN A 133 -15.61 -7.83 19.62
CA GLN A 133 -16.23 -6.83 18.75
C GLN A 133 -17.77 -6.77 18.93
N PRO A 134 -18.40 -5.58 18.82
CA PRO A 134 -17.76 -4.28 18.71
C PRO A 134 -17.06 -3.87 20.02
N TYR A 135 -15.88 -3.25 19.91
CA TYR A 135 -15.14 -2.70 21.06
C TYR A 135 -15.10 -1.17 20.97
N CYS A 136 -15.64 -0.50 21.99
CA CYS A 136 -15.73 0.95 22.02
C CYS A 136 -14.80 1.55 23.08
N TYR A 137 -13.97 2.51 22.66
CA TYR A 137 -13.08 3.27 23.53
C TYR A 137 -13.04 4.74 23.11
N GLY A 138 -13.28 5.63 24.07
CA GLY A 138 -13.36 7.06 23.79
C GLY A 138 -14.50 7.38 22.82
N SER A 139 -14.16 8.01 21.69
CA SER A 139 -15.10 8.35 20.62
C SER A 139 -15.09 7.35 19.45
N GLY A 140 -14.33 6.26 19.58
CA GLY A 140 -14.18 5.24 18.55
C GLY A 140 -14.81 3.90 18.94
N CYS A 141 -15.31 3.17 17.95
CA CYS A 141 -15.71 1.77 18.07
C CYS A 141 -15.14 0.97 16.90
N SER A 142 -14.46 -0.13 17.19
CA SER A 142 -14.13 -1.13 16.18
C SER A 142 -15.29 -2.10 15.99
N PHE A 143 -15.35 -2.73 14.82
CA PHE A 143 -16.36 -3.72 14.48
C PHE A 143 -15.80 -4.82 13.57
N SER A 144 -16.49 -5.95 13.57
CA SER A 144 -16.19 -7.12 12.73
C SER A 144 -17.47 -7.90 12.51
N GLU A 145 -17.95 -7.96 11.27
CA GLU A 145 -19.26 -8.49 10.91
C GLU A 145 -19.19 -9.28 9.61
N ILE A 146 -19.80 -10.47 9.59
CA ILE A 146 -19.97 -11.26 8.36
C ILE A 146 -21.35 -10.95 7.79
N VAL A 147 -21.37 -10.45 6.55
CA VAL A 147 -22.59 -10.10 5.84
C VAL A 147 -22.57 -10.76 4.47
N GLY A 148 -23.38 -11.81 4.30
CA GLY A 148 -23.34 -12.65 3.10
C GLY A 148 -21.98 -13.34 2.95
N ASP A 149 -21.36 -13.22 1.78
CA ASP A 149 -20.05 -13.80 1.47
C ASP A 149 -18.87 -12.88 1.85
N TRP A 150 -19.15 -11.77 2.53
CA TRP A 150 -18.18 -10.73 2.86
C TRP A 150 -17.97 -10.62 4.37
N TRP A 151 -16.73 -10.44 4.76
CA TRP A 151 -16.32 -10.01 6.08
C TRP A 151 -16.03 -8.50 6.05
N PHE A 152 -16.89 -7.73 6.71
CA PHE A 152 -16.71 -6.29 6.92
C PHE A 152 -16.13 -6.06 8.31
N ALA A 153 -15.04 -5.33 8.39
CA ALA A 153 -14.43 -4.97 9.67
C ALA A 153 -13.82 -3.58 9.59
N GLY A 154 -13.64 -2.93 10.73
CA GLY A 154 -13.21 -1.54 10.70
C GLY A 154 -13.21 -0.85 12.04
N VAL A 155 -13.04 0.47 11.96
CA VAL A 155 -13.17 1.41 13.07
C VAL A 155 -14.08 2.54 12.61
N VAL A 156 -14.93 3.02 13.51
CA VAL A 156 -15.73 4.22 13.34
C VAL A 156 -15.38 5.14 14.50
N SER A 157 -14.95 6.37 14.20
CA SER A 157 -14.72 7.42 15.19
C SER A 157 -15.68 8.57 14.94
N THR A 158 -16.42 9.00 15.95
CA THR A 158 -17.33 10.16 15.83
C THR A 158 -16.77 11.37 16.58
N GLY A 159 -17.07 12.58 16.11
CA GLY A 159 -16.68 13.79 16.82
C GLY A 159 -17.43 13.95 18.15
N PRO A 160 -16.89 14.67 19.15
CA PRO A 160 -17.55 14.89 20.44
C PRO A 160 -18.91 15.59 20.33
N ASP A 161 -19.11 16.37 19.26
CA ASP A 161 -20.34 17.12 18.99
C ASP A 161 -21.23 16.46 17.91
N SER A 162 -20.91 15.23 17.48
CA SER A 162 -21.60 14.54 16.37
C SER A 162 -23.07 14.24 16.65
N GLY A 163 -23.46 14.14 17.93
CA GLY A 163 -24.80 13.68 18.33
C GLY A 163 -25.06 12.18 18.08
N SER A 164 -24.11 11.46 17.49
CA SER A 164 -24.18 10.03 17.16
C SER A 164 -23.06 9.28 17.91
N PRO A 165 -23.40 8.43 18.91
CA PRO A 165 -22.44 7.52 19.51
C PRO A 165 -21.83 6.60 18.45
N ALA A 166 -20.52 6.36 18.50
CA ALA A 166 -19.83 5.52 17.52
C ALA A 166 -20.43 4.11 17.39
N GLU A 167 -20.94 3.53 18.47
CA GLU A 167 -21.63 2.23 18.44
C GLU A 167 -22.91 2.26 17.58
N ALA A 168 -23.67 3.35 17.65
CA ALA A 168 -24.86 3.54 16.82
C ALA A 168 -24.48 3.76 15.34
N ALA A 169 -23.38 4.47 15.09
CA ALA A 169 -22.85 4.65 13.74
C ALA A 169 -22.39 3.32 13.12
N VAL A 170 -21.72 2.45 13.90
CA VAL A 170 -21.37 1.08 13.48
C VAL A 170 -22.63 0.32 13.05
N GLY A 171 -23.68 0.31 13.88
CA GLY A 171 -24.93 -0.39 13.56
C GLY A 171 -25.55 0.10 12.24
N ALA A 172 -25.59 1.42 12.03
CA ALA A 172 -26.13 2.01 10.82
C ALA A 172 -25.35 1.60 9.55
N LEU A 173 -24.01 1.57 9.63
CA LEU A 173 -23.17 1.15 8.50
C LEU A 173 -23.31 -0.35 8.19
N VAL A 174 -23.37 -1.18 9.23
CA VAL A 174 -23.54 -2.63 9.10
C VAL A 174 -24.88 -2.98 8.44
N ASP A 175 -25.96 -2.29 8.83
CA ASP A 175 -27.27 -2.43 8.19
C ASP A 175 -27.23 -2.09 6.69
N GLY A 176 -26.45 -1.07 6.33
CA GLY A 176 -26.23 -0.69 4.92
C GLY A 176 -25.48 -1.76 4.13
N PHE A 177 -24.47 -2.41 4.72
CA PHE A 177 -23.61 -3.39 4.04
C PHE A 177 -24.39 -4.58 3.47
N ALA A 178 -25.48 -4.99 4.12
CA ALA A 178 -26.31 -6.12 3.66
C ALA A 178 -26.83 -5.95 2.23
N SER A 179 -27.22 -4.73 1.85
CA SER A 179 -27.71 -4.44 0.50
C SER A 179 -26.60 -4.59 -0.56
N ARG A 180 -25.37 -4.18 -0.24
CA ARG A 180 -24.21 -4.20 -1.12
C ARG A 180 -23.59 -5.60 -1.24
N ALA A 181 -23.50 -6.30 -0.12
CA ALA A 181 -23.04 -7.69 -0.07
C ALA A 181 -23.89 -8.61 -0.96
N GLY A 182 -25.20 -8.38 -1.04
CA GLY A 182 -26.09 -9.13 -1.93
C GLY A 182 -26.01 -8.74 -3.42
N ALA A 183 -25.46 -7.57 -3.73
CA ALA A 183 -25.37 -7.05 -5.10
C ALA A 183 -24.07 -7.43 -5.81
N VAL A 184 -23.01 -7.73 -5.05
CA VAL A 184 -21.67 -8.05 -5.58
C VAL A 184 -21.21 -9.40 -5.02
N ALA A 185 -21.02 -10.38 -5.92
CA ALA A 185 -20.50 -11.68 -5.53
C ALA A 185 -19.02 -11.57 -5.12
N ALA A 186 -18.66 -12.23 -4.03
CA ALA A 186 -17.28 -12.29 -3.57
C ALA A 186 -16.44 -13.21 -4.49
N VAL A 187 -15.24 -12.75 -4.85
CA VAL A 187 -14.28 -13.51 -5.65
C VAL A 187 -13.05 -13.76 -4.80
N VAL A 188 -12.70 -15.02 -4.60
CA VAL A 188 -11.51 -15.42 -3.84
C VAL A 188 -10.32 -15.56 -4.79
N PRO A 189 -9.22 -14.81 -4.59
CA PRO A 189 -8.03 -14.98 -5.39
C PRO A 189 -7.39 -16.36 -5.17
N THR A 190 -6.79 -16.91 -6.22
CA THR A 190 -5.97 -18.12 -6.10
C THR A 190 -4.51 -17.72 -5.94
N ALA A 191 -3.84 -18.24 -4.91
CA ALA A 191 -2.42 -18.00 -4.72
C ALA A 191 -1.61 -18.55 -5.91
N ALA A 192 -0.62 -17.77 -6.38
CA ALA A 192 0.26 -18.21 -7.43
C ALA A 192 1.18 -19.35 -6.94
N PRO A 193 1.55 -20.33 -7.79
CA PRO A 193 2.55 -21.32 -7.43
C PRO A 193 3.86 -20.65 -6.99
N GLY A 194 4.41 -21.09 -5.86
CA GLY A 194 5.62 -20.48 -5.26
C GLY A 194 5.32 -19.39 -4.22
N THR A 195 4.06 -19.07 -3.95
CA THR A 195 3.67 -18.22 -2.82
C THR A 195 4.16 -18.85 -1.51
N TRP A 196 4.85 -18.08 -0.66
CA TRP A 196 5.30 -18.56 0.64
C TRP A 196 4.12 -19.03 1.49
N SER A 197 4.24 -20.22 2.07
CA SER A 197 3.24 -20.77 2.99
C SER A 197 3.38 -20.23 4.42
N SER A 198 4.55 -19.68 4.73
CA SER A 198 4.91 -19.09 6.02
C SER A 198 6.07 -18.13 5.82
N VAL A 199 6.15 -17.12 6.68
CA VAL A 199 7.29 -16.21 6.77
C VAL A 199 7.86 -16.27 8.19
N PRO A 200 9.17 -16.16 8.38
CA PRO A 200 9.77 -16.07 9.71
C PRO A 200 9.27 -14.84 10.48
N ASP A 201 9.19 -14.96 11.80
CA ASP A 201 8.91 -13.81 12.66
C ASP A 201 10.16 -12.92 12.79
N CYS A 202 10.01 -11.71 13.34
CA CYS A 202 11.14 -10.79 13.47
C CYS A 202 12.25 -11.33 14.38
N ALA A 203 11.94 -12.16 15.37
CA ALA A 203 12.97 -12.73 16.25
C ALA A 203 13.80 -13.80 15.52
N THR A 204 13.19 -14.57 14.61
CA THR A 204 13.93 -15.46 13.71
C THR A 204 14.78 -14.65 12.73
N LEU A 205 14.21 -13.61 12.11
CA LEU A 205 14.96 -12.75 11.17
C LEU A 205 16.13 -12.03 11.84
N ASP A 206 15.98 -11.59 13.09
CA ASP A 206 17.05 -10.99 13.90
C ASP A 206 18.29 -11.90 14.04
N LEU A 207 18.07 -13.22 14.10
CA LEU A 207 19.13 -14.20 14.23
C LEU A 207 19.77 -14.59 12.89
N GLU A 208 19.01 -14.51 11.80
CA GLU A 208 19.40 -15.03 10.49
C GLU A 208 19.96 -13.96 9.53
N VAL A 209 19.54 -12.71 9.69
CA VAL A 209 19.95 -11.59 8.83
C VAL A 209 21.22 -10.95 9.38
N ALA A 210 22.29 -10.97 8.59
CA ALA A 210 23.59 -10.41 8.96
C ALA A 210 23.63 -8.88 8.78
N THR A 211 22.88 -8.14 9.60
CA THR A 211 22.70 -6.68 9.47
C THR A 211 24.03 -5.90 9.47
N VAL A 212 25.04 -6.35 10.22
CA VAL A 212 26.39 -5.74 10.23
C VAL A 212 27.09 -5.89 8.88
N ASP A 213 26.97 -7.05 8.24
CA ASP A 213 27.61 -7.30 6.94
C ASP A 213 26.85 -6.56 5.82
N ASP A 214 25.52 -6.49 5.92
CA ASP A 214 24.65 -5.86 4.92
C ASP A 214 24.68 -4.33 4.98
N THR A 215 24.66 -3.77 6.19
CA THR A 215 24.43 -2.33 6.41
C THR A 215 25.60 -1.64 7.11
N GLY A 216 26.53 -2.38 7.71
CA GLY A 216 27.55 -1.84 8.62
C GLY A 216 27.03 -1.52 10.02
N LEU A 217 25.76 -1.82 10.31
CA LEU A 217 25.08 -1.57 11.58
C LEU A 217 24.53 -2.86 12.17
N ASP A 218 24.69 -3.01 13.48
CA ASP A 218 24.11 -4.09 14.27
C ASP A 218 22.67 -3.70 14.65
N LEU A 219 21.72 -3.93 13.73
CA LEU A 219 20.32 -3.57 13.91
C LEU A 219 19.56 -4.71 14.58
N ASP A 220 18.76 -4.37 15.59
CA ASP A 220 17.89 -5.31 16.29
C ASP A 220 16.49 -5.29 15.65
N ALA A 221 15.96 -6.47 15.29
CA ALA A 221 14.63 -6.62 14.70
C ALA A 221 13.54 -6.75 15.78
N SER A 222 12.44 -6.04 15.57
CA SER A 222 11.25 -6.11 16.41
C SER A 222 9.99 -6.09 15.55
N PRO A 223 8.86 -6.64 16.02
CA PRO A 223 7.60 -6.57 15.28
C PRO A 223 7.22 -5.14 14.91
N GLY A 224 7.11 -4.86 13.61
CA GLY A 224 6.68 -3.57 13.09
C GLY A 224 5.17 -3.44 12.96
N ASN A 225 4.48 -4.58 12.86
CA ASN A 225 3.02 -4.69 12.94
C ASN A 225 2.53 -4.64 14.40
N GLY A 226 3.18 -3.82 15.25
CA GLY A 226 2.62 -3.51 16.57
C GLY A 226 1.21 -2.93 16.40
N PRO A 227 0.30 -3.08 17.37
CA PRO A 227 -1.06 -2.60 17.23
C PRO A 227 -1.07 -1.06 17.09
N ALA A 228 -1.01 -0.58 15.85
CA ALA A 228 -1.54 0.72 15.49
C ALA A 228 -3.07 0.68 15.65
N GLU A 229 -3.73 1.83 15.68
CA GLU A 229 -5.21 1.88 15.66
C GLU A 229 -5.75 1.52 14.26
N ALA A 230 -5.40 0.34 13.74
CA ALA A 230 -5.98 -0.24 12.53
C ALA A 230 -7.19 -1.11 12.90
N GLY A 231 -8.15 -1.22 11.98
CA GLY A 231 -9.35 -2.02 12.20
C GLY A 231 -9.06 -3.54 12.20
N PRO A 232 -9.95 -4.35 12.80
CA PRO A 232 -9.76 -5.80 12.91
C PRO A 232 -9.50 -6.51 11.58
N GLY A 233 -10.11 -6.04 10.49
CA GLY A 233 -9.91 -6.65 9.18
C GLY A 233 -8.53 -6.41 8.57
N VAL A 234 -7.81 -5.35 8.96
CA VAL A 234 -6.40 -5.17 8.57
C VAL A 234 -5.53 -6.22 9.25
N TYR A 235 -5.68 -6.40 10.56
CA TYR A 235 -4.93 -7.43 11.30
C TYR A 235 -5.29 -8.84 10.84
N GLY A 236 -6.58 -9.07 10.56
CA GLY A 236 -7.06 -10.27 9.91
C GLY A 236 -6.39 -10.53 8.58
N ALA A 237 -6.30 -9.52 7.72
CA ALA A 237 -5.67 -9.65 6.41
C ALA A 237 -4.16 -9.94 6.52
N LEU A 238 -3.45 -9.26 7.42
CA LEU A 238 -2.03 -9.53 7.69
C LEU A 238 -1.84 -11.00 8.13
N SER A 239 -2.65 -11.47 9.07
CA SER A 239 -2.61 -12.85 9.56
C SER A 239 -2.95 -13.87 8.46
N ALA A 240 -4.03 -13.65 7.71
CA ALA A 240 -4.51 -14.56 6.68
C ALA A 240 -3.55 -14.68 5.47
N THR A 241 -2.87 -13.59 5.13
CA THR A 241 -1.85 -13.60 4.07
C THR A 241 -0.50 -14.10 4.54
N GLY A 242 -0.30 -14.29 5.86
CA GLY A 242 1.02 -14.54 6.43
C GLY A 242 1.97 -13.37 6.21
N SER A 243 1.47 -12.14 6.07
CA SER A 243 2.31 -10.96 5.93
C SER A 243 2.96 -10.62 7.27
N SER A 244 4.24 -10.26 7.24
CA SER A 244 5.01 -9.86 8.42
C SER A 244 5.70 -8.53 8.17
N SER A 245 5.89 -7.73 9.21
CA SER A 245 6.71 -6.53 9.13
C SER A 245 7.60 -6.41 10.35
N CYS A 246 8.82 -5.95 10.13
CA CYS A 246 9.83 -5.76 11.16
C CYS A 246 10.36 -4.34 11.11
N LEU A 247 10.51 -3.75 12.30
CA LEU A 247 11.30 -2.55 12.53
C LEU A 247 12.67 -2.98 13.01
N TRP A 248 13.69 -2.52 12.29
CA TRP A 248 15.08 -2.74 12.61
C TRP A 248 15.67 -1.46 13.14
N THR A 249 16.21 -1.51 14.35
CA THR A 249 16.61 -0.30 15.07
C THR A 249 17.99 -0.42 15.68
N LYS A 250 18.74 0.68 15.65
CA LYS A 250 19.92 0.90 16.47
C LYS A 250 20.11 2.39 16.66
N ASP A 251 20.20 2.84 17.92
CA ASP A 251 20.26 4.25 18.26
C ASP A 251 19.11 5.07 17.63
N ALA A 252 19.41 5.95 16.67
CA ALA A 252 18.44 6.76 15.95
C ALA A 252 18.06 6.19 14.58
N VAL A 253 18.71 5.10 14.14
CA VAL A 253 18.47 4.48 12.84
C VAL A 253 17.19 3.67 12.87
N LEU A 254 16.36 3.85 11.85
CA LEU A 254 15.13 3.09 11.65
C LEU A 254 15.06 2.53 10.22
N VAL A 255 14.85 1.22 10.13
CA VAL A 255 14.49 0.55 8.87
C VAL A 255 13.16 -0.16 9.10
N SER A 256 12.19 0.10 8.23
CA SER A 256 10.95 -0.68 8.18
C SER A 256 11.03 -1.64 7.03
N THR A 257 10.67 -2.90 7.27
CA THR A 257 10.60 -3.94 6.23
C THR A 257 9.29 -4.68 6.33
N ALA A 258 8.78 -5.20 5.22
CA ALA A 258 7.70 -6.16 5.25
C ALA A 258 7.84 -7.26 4.19
N LEU A 259 7.24 -8.40 4.51
CA LEU A 259 7.14 -9.60 3.72
C LEU A 259 5.68 -9.78 3.31
N LEU A 260 5.45 -9.96 2.01
CA LEU A 260 4.13 -10.20 1.44
C LEU A 260 4.18 -11.42 0.51
N PRO A 261 3.73 -12.59 0.98
CA PRO A 261 3.57 -13.77 0.14
C PRO A 261 2.69 -13.48 -1.09
N GLY A 262 3.13 -13.90 -2.28
CA GLY A 262 2.40 -13.71 -3.54
C GLY A 262 2.32 -12.24 -4.00
N GLY A 263 3.14 -11.36 -3.43
CA GLY A 263 3.10 -9.91 -3.63
C GLY A 263 3.77 -9.38 -4.91
N GLN A 264 4.25 -10.21 -5.84
CA GLN A 264 4.97 -9.73 -7.04
C GLN A 264 4.16 -8.68 -7.84
N TRP A 265 2.83 -8.83 -7.90
CA TRP A 265 1.96 -7.92 -8.64
C TRP A 265 2.07 -6.46 -8.18
N VAL A 266 2.52 -6.23 -6.94
CA VAL A 266 2.79 -4.89 -6.41
C VAL A 266 3.89 -4.21 -7.22
N LEU A 267 4.97 -4.90 -7.61
CA LEU A 267 6.03 -4.32 -8.43
C LEU A 267 5.48 -3.80 -9.76
N ASP A 268 4.64 -4.58 -10.43
CA ASP A 268 4.05 -4.18 -11.71
C ASP A 268 3.20 -2.90 -11.56
N ARG A 269 2.46 -2.76 -10.45
CA ARG A 269 1.69 -1.53 -10.17
C ARG A 269 2.60 -0.35 -9.88
N LEU A 270 3.66 -0.56 -9.11
CA LEU A 270 4.60 0.50 -8.73
C LEU A 270 5.49 0.92 -9.90
N ALA A 271 5.83 0.02 -10.83
CA ALA A 271 6.65 0.32 -12.01
C ALA A 271 5.98 1.34 -12.95
N ALA A 272 4.65 1.41 -12.95
CA ALA A 272 3.90 2.40 -13.73
C ALA A 272 3.97 3.83 -13.14
N ARG A 273 4.56 4.01 -11.96
CA ARG A 273 4.56 5.30 -11.25
C ARG A 273 5.69 6.22 -11.68
N ALA A 274 5.41 7.52 -11.61
CA ALA A 274 6.42 8.54 -11.84
C ALA A 274 7.55 8.41 -10.80
N GLY A 275 8.80 8.39 -11.29
CA GLY A 275 9.98 8.26 -10.43
C GLY A 275 10.36 6.82 -10.08
N ALA A 276 9.53 5.83 -10.43
CA ALA A 276 9.88 4.44 -10.30
C ALA A 276 11.10 4.11 -11.19
N SER A 277 12.08 3.42 -10.63
CA SER A 277 13.28 3.00 -11.36
C SER A 277 13.66 1.58 -10.99
N GLU A 278 13.90 0.75 -11.99
CA GLU A 278 14.47 -0.59 -11.80
C GLU A 278 15.89 -0.48 -11.22
N VAL A 279 16.19 -1.35 -10.26
CA VAL A 279 17.51 -1.48 -9.65
C VAL A 279 17.90 -2.95 -9.56
N VAL A 280 19.20 -3.23 -9.47
CA VAL A 280 19.68 -4.60 -9.31
C VAL A 280 20.02 -4.81 -7.85
N VAL A 281 19.36 -5.78 -7.23
CA VAL A 281 19.62 -6.21 -5.85
C VAL A 281 19.99 -7.69 -5.89
N PRO A 282 21.18 -8.08 -5.37
CA PRO A 282 21.57 -9.49 -5.30
C PRO A 282 20.53 -10.34 -4.55
N GLY A 283 20.25 -11.53 -5.09
CA GLY A 283 19.27 -12.47 -4.52
C GLY A 283 17.84 -12.29 -5.04
N GLY A 284 17.47 -11.12 -5.56
CA GLY A 284 16.16 -10.93 -6.19
C GLY A 284 16.11 -11.29 -7.66
N SER A 285 14.91 -11.64 -8.12
CA SER A 285 14.57 -11.74 -9.54
C SER A 285 14.40 -10.35 -10.17
N ASP A 286 13.67 -9.46 -9.50
CA ASP A 286 13.48 -8.06 -9.91
C ASP A 286 13.44 -7.13 -8.68
N ALA A 287 13.82 -5.87 -8.88
CA ALA A 287 13.71 -4.86 -7.84
C ALA A 287 13.38 -3.47 -8.39
N LEU A 288 12.64 -2.71 -7.60
CA LEU A 288 12.18 -1.37 -7.94
C LEU A 288 12.49 -0.41 -6.79
N LEU A 289 13.11 0.71 -7.11
CA LEU A 289 13.23 1.86 -6.23
C LEU A 289 12.12 2.85 -6.58
N LEU A 290 11.36 3.28 -5.59
CA LEU A 290 10.32 4.30 -5.75
C LEU A 290 10.57 5.43 -4.74
N PRO A 291 10.83 6.66 -5.19
CA PRO A 291 10.90 7.80 -4.28
C PRO A 291 9.53 8.05 -3.64
N ASP A 292 9.53 8.41 -2.36
CA ASP A 292 8.27 8.72 -1.67
C ASP A 292 7.64 9.98 -2.28
N ALA A 293 6.41 9.84 -2.77
CA ALA A 293 5.67 10.90 -3.43
C ALA A 293 4.69 11.54 -2.45
N GLY A 294 5.18 12.09 -1.34
CA GLY A 294 4.24 12.73 -0.40
C GLY A 294 4.79 13.31 0.90
N ASP A 295 5.81 12.70 1.51
CA ASP A 295 6.26 13.11 2.84
C ASP A 295 7.53 13.96 2.84
N ALA A 296 7.60 14.89 3.80
CA ALA A 296 8.72 15.81 4.02
C ALA A 296 10.06 15.12 4.34
N SER A 297 10.09 13.79 4.42
CA SER A 297 11.25 12.96 4.76
C SER A 297 11.96 12.34 3.55
N GLU A 298 11.44 12.45 2.31
CA GLU A 298 12.05 11.92 1.07
C GLU A 298 12.60 10.47 1.17
N VAL A 299 11.92 9.58 1.91
CA VAL A 299 12.42 8.22 2.15
C VAL A 299 12.01 7.28 1.02
N ALA A 300 12.88 7.07 0.04
CA ALA A 300 12.62 6.12 -1.04
C ALA A 300 12.35 4.70 -0.51
N GLY A 301 11.34 4.03 -1.08
CA GLY A 301 11.05 2.62 -0.83
C GLY A 301 11.75 1.72 -1.84
N LEU A 302 12.32 0.63 -1.34
CA LEU A 302 12.91 -0.43 -2.16
C LEU A 302 12.03 -1.67 -2.10
N TYR A 303 11.70 -2.22 -3.26
CA TYR A 303 10.82 -3.36 -3.47
C TYR A 303 11.61 -4.45 -4.18
N LEU A 304 11.61 -5.67 -3.64
CA LEU A 304 12.40 -6.80 -4.10
C LEU A 304 11.50 -8.04 -4.21
N THR A 305 11.58 -8.77 -5.32
CA THR A 305 10.81 -10.01 -5.51
C THR A 305 11.71 -11.18 -5.87
N ASP A 306 11.33 -12.39 -5.46
CA ASP A 306 11.84 -13.67 -5.99
C ASP A 306 11.14 -14.08 -7.30
N GLY A 307 10.19 -13.28 -7.79
CA GLY A 307 9.34 -13.54 -8.96
C GLY A 307 7.91 -13.94 -8.60
N VAL A 308 7.60 -14.17 -7.31
CA VAL A 308 6.25 -14.47 -6.82
C VAL A 308 5.92 -13.67 -5.56
N ASN A 309 6.84 -13.62 -4.61
CA ASN A 309 6.70 -13.00 -3.30
C ASN A 309 7.37 -11.63 -3.27
N LEU A 310 7.01 -10.79 -2.31
CA LEU A 310 7.54 -9.45 -2.16
C LEU A 310 8.22 -9.28 -0.80
N VAL A 311 9.43 -8.75 -0.83
CA VAL A 311 10.09 -8.09 0.29
C VAL A 311 10.17 -6.62 -0.04
N PHE A 312 9.81 -5.74 0.90
CA PHE A 312 10.06 -4.31 0.71
C PHE A 312 10.63 -3.68 1.96
N GLY A 313 11.33 -2.57 1.78
CA GLY A 313 11.88 -1.80 2.89
C GLY A 313 11.93 -0.31 2.62
N ARG A 314 12.00 0.46 3.71
CA ARG A 314 12.13 1.93 3.73
C ARG A 314 13.10 2.32 4.85
N SER A 315 14.01 3.24 4.56
CA SER A 315 14.88 3.85 5.57
C SER A 315 15.42 5.21 5.10
N ALA A 316 15.42 6.19 6.00
CA ALA A 316 16.06 7.49 5.77
C ALA A 316 17.58 7.44 5.97
N ASP A 317 18.06 6.39 6.66
CA ASP A 317 19.41 6.30 7.21
C ASP A 317 20.33 5.40 6.38
N LEU A 318 19.76 4.49 5.59
CA LEU A 318 20.50 3.57 4.72
C LEU A 318 20.53 4.05 3.27
N THR A 319 21.66 3.81 2.61
CA THR A 319 21.74 3.91 1.14
C THR A 319 20.92 2.80 0.49
N THR A 320 20.53 2.98 -0.78
CA THR A 320 19.85 1.94 -1.57
C THR A 320 20.65 0.64 -1.63
N GLU A 321 21.98 0.70 -1.68
CA GLU A 321 22.84 -0.48 -1.70
C GLU A 321 22.78 -1.26 -0.38
N GLN A 322 22.90 -0.57 0.76
CA GLN A 322 22.77 -1.18 2.09
C GLN A 322 21.38 -1.76 2.33
N LEU A 323 20.34 -1.00 1.97
CA LEU A 323 18.96 -1.49 2.07
C LEU A 323 18.74 -2.70 1.16
N GLY A 324 19.25 -2.67 -0.07
CA GLY A 324 19.17 -3.80 -1.00
C GLY A 324 19.87 -5.05 -0.50
N ALA A 325 21.09 -4.93 0.05
CA ALA A 325 21.80 -6.05 0.67
C ALA A 325 20.96 -6.69 1.79
N MET A 326 20.43 -5.85 2.68
CA MET A 326 19.57 -6.30 3.78
C MET A 326 18.29 -6.98 3.29
N LEU A 327 17.59 -6.44 2.29
CA LEU A 327 16.39 -7.06 1.73
C LEU A 327 16.72 -8.40 1.03
N GLY A 328 17.88 -8.50 0.38
CA GLY A 328 18.36 -9.75 -0.22
C GLY A 328 18.65 -10.83 0.84
N SER A 329 19.26 -10.46 1.96
CA SER A 329 19.48 -11.37 3.10
C SER A 329 18.17 -11.82 3.75
N ILE A 330 17.21 -10.91 3.90
CA ILE A 330 15.85 -11.24 4.37
C ILE A 330 15.20 -12.24 3.40
N LEU A 331 15.26 -11.98 2.09
CA LEU A 331 14.69 -12.87 1.09
C LEU A 331 15.29 -14.28 1.18
N ALA A 332 16.62 -14.37 1.27
CA ALA A 332 17.32 -15.64 1.40
C ALA A 332 16.98 -16.40 2.70
N ALA A 333 16.77 -15.68 3.81
CA ALA A 333 16.35 -16.28 5.08
C ALA A 333 14.95 -16.92 4.96
N VAL A 334 14.00 -16.26 4.29
CA VAL A 334 12.65 -16.81 4.06
C VAL A 334 12.70 -18.07 3.18
N GLU A 335 13.49 -18.07 2.10
CA GLU A 335 13.63 -19.22 1.20
C GLU A 335 14.34 -20.43 1.84
N GLY A 336 15.13 -20.20 2.89
CA GLY A 336 15.83 -21.23 3.64
C GLY A 336 15.01 -21.91 4.74
N SER A 337 13.85 -21.35 5.09
CA SER A 337 12.95 -21.80 6.17
C SER A 337 11.93 -22.86 5.74
#